data_AF-A0A958M5K3-F1
#
_entry.id   AF-A0A958M5K3-F1
#
_cell.length_a   1.000
_cell.length_b   1.000
_cell.length_c   1.000
_cell.angle_alpha   90.00
_cell.angle_beta   90.00
_cell.angle_gamma   90.00
#
_symmetry.space_group_name_H-M   'P 1'
#
loop_
_entity.id
_entity.type
_entity.pdbx_description
1 polymer ?
#
loop_
_entity_poly.entity_id
_entity_poly.type
_entity_poly.pdbx_seq_one_letter_code
_entity_poly.pdbx_strand_id
1 'polypeptide(L)'
;MKTNFLMPHRYKKLGWFILVPAALIGLWATIYEIEPTFLDWKVPALFIDEFMGEKKIIGMTKNNMLNELMGVLVIISSLMVAFSKEKVEDEF
;
A
#
# COMPACT_ATOMS: atom_id res chain seq x y z
N MET A 1 25.12 -21.23 -11.84
CA MET A 1 25.40 -19.92 -11.19
C MET A 1 24.41 -19.76 -10.04
N LYS A 2 24.87 -19.55 -8.79
CA LYS A 2 23.97 -19.25 -7.66
C LYS A 2 23.69 -17.74 -7.65
N THR A 3 22.67 -17.31 -8.39
CA THR A 3 22.17 -15.93 -8.32
C THR A 3 21.17 -15.83 -7.18
N ASN A 4 21.62 -15.30 -6.04
CA ASN A 4 20.77 -15.11 -4.86
C ASN A 4 20.15 -13.70 -4.93
N PHE A 5 18.93 -13.61 -5.49
CA PHE A 5 18.19 -12.37 -5.74
C PHE A 5 17.50 -11.78 -4.50
N LEU A 6 17.66 -12.38 -3.32
CA LEU A 6 17.01 -11.93 -2.09
C LEU A 6 17.69 -10.70 -1.48
N MET A 7 16.89 -9.81 -0.90
CA MET A 7 17.34 -8.63 -0.18
C MET A 7 18.10 -9.02 1.10
N PRO A 8 19.09 -8.23 1.55
CA PRO A 8 19.76 -8.44 2.83
C PRO A 8 18.78 -8.50 4.00
N HIS A 9 19.04 -9.34 5.00
CA HIS A 9 18.19 -9.55 6.18
C HIS A 9 17.78 -8.26 6.93
N ARG A 10 18.57 -7.17 6.80
CA ARG A 10 18.24 -5.86 7.38
C ARG A 10 16.89 -5.31 6.88
N TYR A 11 16.54 -5.59 5.63
CA TYR A 11 15.27 -5.15 5.02
C TYR A 11 14.06 -5.89 5.60
N LYS A 12 14.23 -7.12 6.10
CA LYS A 12 13.16 -7.86 6.78
C LYS A 12 12.68 -7.12 8.03
N LYS A 13 13.61 -6.63 8.85
CA LYS A 13 13.29 -5.88 10.08
C LYS A 13 12.58 -4.56 9.76
N LEU A 14 13.08 -3.83 8.75
CA LEU A 14 12.46 -2.59 8.30
C LEU A 14 11.06 -2.83 7.71
N GLY A 15 10.92 -3.89 6.90
CA GLY A 15 9.64 -4.32 6.34
C GLY A 15 8.61 -4.61 7.43
N TRP A 16 8.96 -5.39 8.45
CA TRP A 16 8.07 -5.64 9.60
C TRP A 16 7.72 -4.36 10.37
N PHE A 17 8.68 -3.47 10.56
CA PHE A 17 8.45 -2.19 11.25
C PHE A 17 7.45 -1.30 10.51
N ILE A 18 7.35 -1.39 9.18
CA ILE A 18 6.38 -0.62 8.37
C ILE A 18 5.08 -1.41 8.21
N LEU A 19 5.16 -2.72 7.95
CA LEU A 19 4.03 -3.57 7.63
C LEU A 19 3.03 -3.64 8.78
N VAL A 20 3.50 -3.87 10.01
CA VAL A 20 2.62 -4.02 11.17
C VAL A 20 1.80 -2.75 11.43
N PRO A 21 2.40 -1.56 11.59
CA PRO A 21 1.61 -0.36 11.80
C PRO A 21 0.76 0.01 10.60
N ALA A 22 1.25 -0.14 9.36
CA ALA A 22 0.45 0.16 8.17
C ALA A 22 -0.77 -0.77 8.04
N ALA A 23 -0.61 -2.07 8.32
CA ALA A 23 -1.71 -3.02 8.30
C ALA A 23 -2.71 -2.76 9.43
N LEU A 24 -2.25 -2.47 10.65
CA LEU A 24 -3.13 -2.15 11.78
C LEU A 24 -3.91 -0.85 11.54
N ILE A 25 -3.22 0.23 11.11
CA ILE A 25 -3.85 1.51 10.82
C ILE A 25 -4.80 1.38 9.63
N GLY A 26 -4.39 0.72 8.54
CA GLY A 26 -5.23 0.52 7.37
C GLY A 26 -6.49 -0.30 7.66
N LEU A 27 -6.35 -1.38 8.44
CA LEU A 27 -7.49 -2.19 8.88
C LEU A 27 -8.42 -1.39 9.78
N TRP A 28 -7.87 -0.66 10.75
CA TRP A 28 -8.65 0.19 11.64
C TRP A 28 -9.40 1.28 10.86
N ALA A 29 -8.73 1.97 9.95
CA ALA A 29 -9.33 2.98 9.10
C ALA A 29 -10.45 2.41 8.22
N THR A 30 -10.27 1.19 7.69
CA THR A 30 -11.29 0.53 6.86
C THR A 30 -12.52 0.11 7.68
N ILE A 31 -12.33 -0.44 8.88
CA ILE A 31 -13.44 -0.91 9.74
C ILE A 31 -14.30 0.26 10.24
N TYR A 32 -13.66 1.38 10.57
CA TYR A 32 -14.32 2.55 11.15
C TYR A 32 -14.60 3.66 10.12
N GLU A 33 -14.37 3.39 8.83
CA GLU A 33 -14.57 4.34 7.72
C GLU A 33 -13.91 5.71 8.01
N ILE A 34 -12.67 5.68 8.50
CA ILE A 34 -11.93 6.88 8.87
C ILE A 34 -11.40 7.56 7.62
N GLU A 35 -11.92 8.74 7.31
CA GLU A 35 -11.51 9.54 6.15
C GLU A 35 -11.06 10.93 6.59
N PRO A 36 -9.75 11.14 6.83
CA PRO A 36 -9.26 12.44 7.27
C PRO A 36 -9.27 13.43 6.11
N THR A 37 -9.90 14.59 6.31
CA THR A 37 -10.13 15.59 5.25
C THR A 37 -8.85 16.15 4.61
N PHE A 38 -7.70 16.10 5.29
CA PHE A 38 -6.42 16.53 4.73
C PHE A 38 -5.86 15.57 3.66
N LEU A 39 -6.39 14.35 3.58
CA LEU A 39 -6.08 13.36 2.53
C LEU A 39 -7.09 13.36 1.39
N ASP A 40 -8.04 14.30 1.38
CA ASP A 40 -8.94 14.46 0.24
C ASP A 40 -8.24 15.18 -0.90
N TRP A 41 -7.79 14.42 -1.89
CA TRP A 41 -7.02 14.96 -3.00
C TRP A 41 -7.81 14.89 -4.31
N LYS A 42 -7.47 15.79 -5.22
CA LYS A 42 -8.01 15.77 -6.58
C LYS A 42 -7.16 14.82 -7.42
N VAL A 43 -7.70 13.64 -7.70
CA VAL A 43 -7.01 12.54 -8.37
C VAL A 43 -7.67 12.19 -9.70
N PRO A 44 -6.91 11.68 -10.68
CA PRO A 44 -7.47 11.22 -11.93
C PRO A 44 -8.33 9.97 -11.68
N ALA A 45 -9.54 9.97 -12.23
CA ALA A 45 -10.46 8.84 -12.19
C ALA A 45 -10.89 8.46 -13.60
N LEU A 46 -11.08 7.16 -13.79
CA LEU A 46 -11.66 6.57 -14.98
C LEU A 46 -13.15 6.34 -14.72
N PHE A 47 -13.98 6.55 -15.74
CA PHE A 47 -15.44 6.39 -15.67
C PHE A 47 -16.11 7.25 -14.60
N ILE A 48 -16.07 8.58 -14.80
CA ILE A 48 -16.78 9.51 -13.92
C ILE A 48 -18.23 9.61 -14.38
N ASP A 49 -19.15 9.09 -13.56
CA ASP A 49 -20.56 9.41 -13.66
C ASP A 49 -20.78 10.76 -12.94
N GLU A 50 -20.85 11.84 -13.72
CA GLU A 50 -21.35 13.11 -13.20
C GLU A 50 -22.85 12.94 -12.93
N PHE A 51 -23.29 13.18 -11.69
CA PHE A 51 -24.71 13.17 -11.33
C PHE A 51 -25.40 14.30 -12.13
N MET A 52 -26.19 13.92 -13.17
CA MET A 52 -26.76 14.78 -14.22
C MET A 52 -25.81 15.30 -15.34
N GLY A 53 -24.66 14.67 -15.59
CA GLY A 53 -23.74 15.05 -16.69
C GLY A 53 -23.49 13.94 -17.72
N GLU A 54 -22.80 14.28 -18.81
CA GLU A 54 -22.31 13.29 -19.79
C GLU A 54 -21.25 12.38 -19.13
N LYS A 55 -21.33 11.08 -19.41
CA LYS A 55 -20.34 10.10 -18.93
C LYS A 55 -18.95 10.45 -19.47
N LYS A 56 -18.06 10.90 -18.58
CA LYS A 56 -16.66 11.17 -18.95
C LYS A 56 -15.82 9.94 -18.69
N ILE A 57 -15.15 9.46 -19.73
CA ILE A 57 -14.27 8.27 -19.66
C ILE A 57 -13.06 8.56 -18.75
N ILE A 58 -12.58 9.81 -18.73
CA ILE A 58 -11.46 10.26 -17.91
C ILE A 58 -11.83 11.63 -17.33
N GLY A 59 -11.53 11.85 -16.05
CA GLY A 59 -11.56 13.17 -15.46
C GLY A 59 -10.87 13.22 -14.11
N MET A 60 -11.08 14.30 -13.36
CA MET A 60 -10.49 14.46 -12.02
C MET A 60 -11.61 14.44 -10.99
N THR A 61 -11.50 13.56 -9.98
CA THR A 61 -12.45 13.47 -8.87
C THR A 61 -11.75 13.78 -7.54
N LYS A 62 -12.53 14.16 -6.53
CA LYS A 62 -12.03 14.32 -5.16
C LYS A 62 -12.23 12.99 -4.44
N ASN A 63 -11.15 12.37 -3.99
CA ASN A 63 -11.16 11.09 -3.28
C ASN A 63 -10.22 11.14 -2.06
N ASN A 64 -10.56 10.43 -0.99
CA ASN A 64 -9.69 10.30 0.16
C ASN A 64 -8.59 9.26 -0.12
N MET A 65 -7.33 9.67 0.00
CA MET A 65 -6.18 8.84 -0.39
C MET A 65 -5.63 7.94 0.73
N LEU A 66 -6.27 7.89 1.91
CA LEU A 66 -5.75 7.13 3.05
C LEU A 66 -5.58 5.65 2.73
N ASN A 67 -6.60 5.03 2.16
CA ASN A 67 -6.62 3.59 1.92
C ASN A 67 -5.60 3.18 0.85
N GLU A 68 -5.44 3.99 -0.20
CA GLU A 68 -4.44 3.79 -1.24
C GLU A 68 -3.03 3.91 -0.69
N LEU A 69 -2.77 4.93 0.16
CA LEU A 69 -1.47 5.10 0.81
C LEU A 69 -1.14 3.92 1.73
N MET A 70 -2.09 3.49 2.56
CA MET A 70 -1.91 2.33 3.43
C MET A 70 -1.68 1.05 2.61
N GLY A 71 -2.45 0.86 1.53
CA GLY A 71 -2.29 -0.27 0.61
C GLY A 71 -0.90 -0.33 -0.02
N VAL A 72 -0.39 0.79 -0.53
CA VAL A 72 0.97 0.87 -1.11
C VAL A 72 2.03 0.57 -0.06
N LEU A 73 1.91 1.11 1.16
CA LEU A 73 2.84 0.82 2.25
C LEU A 73 2.83 -0.67 2.62
N VAL A 74 1.65 -1.29 2.71
CA VAL A 74 1.50 -2.73 2.96
C VAL A 74 2.15 -3.54 1.85
N ILE A 75 1.94 -3.20 0.58
CA ILE A 75 2.54 -3.92 -0.56
C ILE A 75 4.07 -3.83 -0.50
N ILE A 76 4.64 -2.62 -0.40
CA ILE A 76 6.09 -2.42 -0.39
C ILE A 76 6.74 -3.14 0.79
N SER A 77 6.17 -2.97 1.99
CA SER A 77 6.71 -3.61 3.20
C SER A 77 6.57 -5.13 3.18
N SER A 78 5.48 -5.67 2.61
CA SER A 78 5.31 -7.12 2.41
C SER A 78 6.36 -7.67 1.45
N LEU A 79 6.64 -6.99 0.34
CA LEU A 79 7.71 -7.37 -0.59
C LEU A 79 9.07 -7.38 0.12
N MET A 80 9.36 -6.36 0.95
CA MET A 80 10.61 -6.31 1.73
C MET A 80 10.72 -7.49 2.70
N VAL A 81 9.63 -7.87 3.38
CA VAL A 81 9.61 -9.01 4.31
C VAL A 81 9.78 -10.33 3.55
N ALA A 82 8.99 -10.54 2.50
CA ALA A 82 8.91 -11.80 1.76
C ALA A 82 10.19 -12.10 0.96
N PHE A 83 10.83 -11.08 0.41
CA PHE A 83 12.04 -11.23 -0.41
C PHE A 83 13.34 -10.96 0.35
N SER A 84 13.32 -10.90 1.69
CA SER A 84 14.54 -10.78 2.49
C SER A 84 15.11 -12.13 2.90
N LYS A 85 16.44 -12.26 2.88
CA LYS A 85 17.16 -13.44 3.36
C LYS A 85 16.90 -13.72 4.84
N GLU A 86 16.85 -15.00 5.18
CA GLU A 86 16.90 -15.43 6.58
C GLU A 86 18.31 -15.27 7.15
N LYS A 87 18.39 -15.16 8.49
CA LYS A 87 19.67 -15.04 9.19
C LYS A 87 20.44 -16.36 9.20
N VAL A 88 19.72 -17.47 9.25
CA VAL A 88 20.22 -18.84 9.13
C VAL A 88 19.45 -19.44 7.96
N GLU A 89 20.16 -19.89 6.94
CA GLU A 89 19.53 -20.62 5.84
C GLU A 89 19.32 -22.07 6.29
N ASP A 90 18.11 -22.61 6.13
CA ASP A 90 17.74 -23.97 6.55
C ASP A 90 18.36 -25.08 5.66
N GLU A 91 19.25 -24.72 4.73
CA GLU A 91 19.97 -25.68 3.88
C GLU A 91 21.22 -26.20 4.62
N PHE A 92 21.16 -27.45 5.10
CA PHE A 92 22.30 -28.25 5.59
C PHE A 92 23.03 -28.97 4.45
#